data_AF-A0A8T4VBP4-F1
#
_entry.id   AF-A0A8T4VBP4-F1
#
_cell.length_a   1.000
_cell.length_b   1.000
_cell.length_c   1.000
_cell.angle_alpha   90.00
_cell.angle_beta   90.00
_cell.angle_gamma   90.00
#
_symmetry.space_group_name_H-M   'P 1'
#
loop_
_entity.id
_entity.type
_entity.pdbx_description
1 polymer ?
#
loop_
_entity_poly.entity_id
_entity_poly.type
_entity_poly.pdbx_seq_one_letter_code
_entity_poly.pdbx_strand_id
1 'polypeptide(L)'
;MICIFTIGHGTLNDAKKTIGEMFRVLKPRGIIITEFMSIKDKTYGKGRKIEKNTFIGSMKGEEDIPHHYFTDKEIKTLFSKFKRIKITPTRYFNKIEAYDVEVIK
;
A
#
# COMPACT_ATOMS: atom_id res chain seq x y z
N MET A 1 -12.65 6.25 6.58
CA MET A 1 -11.86 6.74 5.43
C MET A 1 -11.59 5.56 4.53
N ILE A 2 -11.80 5.72 3.23
CA ILE A 2 -11.53 4.69 2.24
C ILE A 2 -10.53 5.29 1.24
N CYS A 3 -9.45 4.57 0.95
CA CYS A 3 -8.47 4.92 -0.05
C CYS A 3 -7.94 3.61 -0.65
N ILE A 4 -8.23 3.34 -1.91
CA ILE A 4 -7.91 2.06 -2.57
C ILE A 4 -7.28 2.36 -3.92
N PHE A 5 -6.32 1.54 -4.34
CA PHE A 5 -5.58 1.66 -5.59
C PHE A 5 -4.86 3.00 -5.75
N THR A 6 -4.30 3.54 -4.65
CA THR A 6 -3.67 4.88 -4.69
C THR A 6 -2.43 4.99 -3.81
N ILE A 7 -2.41 4.44 -2.58
CA ILE A 7 -1.28 4.65 -1.65
C ILE A 7 0.03 4.05 -2.18
N GLY A 8 -0.07 2.99 -2.99
CA GLY A 8 1.10 2.33 -3.62
C GLY A 8 1.69 3.07 -4.83
N HIS A 9 1.05 4.12 -5.33
CA HIS A 9 1.54 4.93 -6.47
C HIS A 9 2.54 6.00 -5.98
N GLY A 10 3.77 5.57 -5.74
CA GLY A 10 4.83 6.43 -5.21
C GLY A 10 5.92 5.61 -4.53
N THR A 11 6.70 6.27 -3.69
CA THR A 11 7.72 5.63 -2.85
C THR A 11 7.14 5.15 -1.52
N LEU A 12 7.90 4.32 -0.79
CA LEU A 12 7.55 3.97 0.60
C LEU A 12 7.44 5.21 1.50
N ASN A 13 8.25 6.25 1.24
CA ASN A 13 8.20 7.50 1.99
C ASN A 13 6.91 8.29 1.69
N ASP A 14 6.41 8.25 0.47
CA ASP A 14 5.15 8.88 0.10
C ASP A 14 3.96 8.17 0.78
N ALA A 15 3.96 6.84 0.79
CA ALA A 15 2.97 6.06 1.55
C ALA A 15 3.00 6.43 3.04
N LYS A 16 4.19 6.58 3.64
CA LYS A 16 4.35 7.00 5.05
C LYS A 16 3.78 8.38 5.31
N LYS A 17 4.02 9.36 4.43
CA LYS A 17 3.45 10.71 4.55
C LYS A 17 1.93 10.68 4.44
N THR A 18 1.40 9.97 3.45
CA THR A 18 -0.03 9.79 3.23
C THR A 18 -0.71 9.20 4.46
N ILE A 19 -0.20 8.08 5.00
CA ILE A 19 -0.75 7.43 6.20
C ILE A 19 -0.61 8.34 7.44
N GLY A 20 0.46 9.13 7.53
CA GLY A 20 0.63 10.15 8.56
C GLY A 20 -0.48 11.20 8.53
N GLU A 21 -0.82 11.70 7.34
CA GLU A 21 -1.92 12.65 7.16
C GLU A 21 -3.28 12.01 7.42
N MET A 22 -3.49 10.76 6.98
CA MET A 22 -4.69 10.01 7.33
C MET A 22 -4.86 9.90 8.84
N PHE A 23 -3.80 9.56 9.58
CA PHE A 23 -3.82 9.52 11.04
C PHE A 23 -4.15 10.90 11.64
N ARG A 24 -3.56 11.99 11.10
CA ARG A 24 -3.79 13.35 11.59
C ARG A 24 -5.26 13.77 11.47
N VAL A 25 -5.89 13.52 10.33
CA VAL A 25 -7.27 13.99 10.05
C VAL A 25 -8.35 13.04 10.54
N LEU A 26 -8.04 11.75 10.73
CA LEU A 26 -9.03 10.78 11.20
C LEU A 26 -9.45 11.09 12.64
N LYS A 27 -10.76 11.18 12.87
CA LYS A 27 -11.34 11.35 14.21
C LYS A 27 -10.98 10.13 15.10
N PRO A 28 -10.91 10.30 16.44
CA PRO A 28 -10.75 9.17 17.35
C PRO A 28 -11.77 8.06 17.07
N ARG A 29 -11.35 6.79 17.15
CA ARG A 29 -12.17 5.60 16.82
C ARG A 29 -12.59 5.51 15.35
N GLY A 30 -12.09 6.41 14.49
CA GLY A 30 -12.29 6.32 13.05
C GLY A 30 -11.58 5.11 12.46
N ILE A 31 -12.13 4.62 11.35
CA ILE A 31 -11.64 3.43 10.63
C ILE A 31 -11.05 3.87 9.29
N ILE A 32 -9.92 3.28 8.90
CA ILE A 32 -9.40 3.33 7.53
C ILE A 32 -9.55 1.94 6.92
N ILE A 33 -10.02 1.91 5.67
CA ILE A 33 -10.03 0.73 4.81
C ILE A 33 -9.21 1.07 3.56
N THR A 34 -8.17 0.28 3.30
CA THR A 34 -7.22 0.49 2.19
C THR A 34 -6.70 -0.84 1.67
N GLU A 35 -6.00 -0.80 0.53
CA GLU A 35 -5.22 -1.93 0.02
C GLU A 35 -3.73 -1.62 -0.08
N PHE A 36 -2.90 -2.65 -0.25
CA PHE A 36 -1.53 -2.55 -0.74
C PHE A 36 -1.17 -3.71 -1.68
N MET A 37 -0.48 -3.44 -2.80
CA MET A 37 0.12 -4.50 -3.64
C MET A 37 1.24 -5.24 -2.88
N SER A 38 1.25 -6.57 -2.98
CA SER A 38 2.23 -7.41 -2.29
C SER A 38 3.51 -7.60 -3.12
N ILE A 39 4.65 -7.79 -2.46
CA ILE A 39 5.87 -8.27 -3.14
C ILE A 39 5.72 -9.66 -3.81
N LYS A 40 4.62 -10.36 -3.52
CA LYS A 40 4.28 -11.63 -4.17
C LYS A 40 3.48 -11.45 -5.48
N ASP A 41 3.13 -10.22 -5.82
CA ASP A 41 2.44 -9.90 -7.06
C ASP A 41 3.27 -10.30 -8.28
N LYS A 42 2.62 -10.80 -9.34
CA LYS A 42 3.26 -11.19 -10.61
C LYS A 42 3.98 -10.05 -11.33
N THR A 43 3.69 -8.80 -10.98
CA THR A 43 4.29 -7.59 -11.54
C THR A 43 5.47 -7.07 -10.72
N TYR A 44 5.69 -7.61 -9.51
CA TYR A 44 6.86 -7.30 -8.70
C TYR A 44 8.15 -7.60 -9.48
N GLY A 45 9.07 -6.64 -9.47
CA GLY A 45 10.35 -6.75 -10.19
C GLY A 45 10.28 -6.36 -11.67
N LYS A 46 9.10 -6.08 -12.23
CA LYS A 46 8.98 -5.57 -13.61
C LYS A 46 9.24 -4.08 -13.69
N GLY A 47 9.79 -3.65 -14.83
CA GLY A 47 10.14 -2.26 -15.06
C GLY A 47 11.50 -1.88 -14.45
N ARG A 48 11.75 -0.58 -14.36
CA ARG A 48 13.01 -0.05 -13.84
C ARG A 48 12.90 0.17 -12.34
N LYS A 49 13.73 -0.53 -11.57
CA LYS A 49 13.85 -0.32 -10.12
C LYS A 49 14.38 1.08 -9.81
N ILE A 50 13.73 1.80 -8.90
CA ILE A 50 14.16 3.13 -8.45
C ILE A 50 14.52 3.19 -6.97
N GLU A 51 13.94 2.30 -6.16
CA GLU A 51 14.30 2.06 -4.76
C GLU A 51 13.96 0.60 -4.39
N LYS A 52 14.18 0.20 -3.13
CA LYS A 52 13.79 -1.15 -2.69
C LYS A 52 12.27 -1.33 -2.84
N ASN A 53 11.89 -2.40 -3.52
CA ASN A 53 10.51 -2.77 -3.81
C ASN A 53 9.69 -1.73 -4.61
N THR A 54 10.32 -0.76 -5.28
CA THR A 54 9.61 0.25 -6.09
C THR A 54 10.14 0.29 -7.51
N PHE A 55 9.23 0.29 -8.47
CA PHE A 55 9.55 0.19 -9.89
C PHE A 55 8.69 1.17 -10.71
N ILE A 56 9.26 1.71 -11.78
CA ILE A 56 8.54 2.48 -12.80
C ILE A 56 8.38 1.59 -14.04
N GLY A 57 7.22 1.65 -14.70
CA GLY A 57 6.93 0.80 -15.86
C GLY A 57 6.54 -0.63 -15.51
N SER A 58 6.06 -0.85 -14.28
CA SER A 58 5.66 -2.19 -13.82
C SER A 58 4.27 -2.62 -14.32
N MET A 59 3.44 -1.64 -14.73
CA MET A 59 2.08 -1.84 -15.23
C MET A 59 1.85 -1.10 -16.57
N LYS A 60 1.07 -1.73 -17.45
CA LYS A 60 0.67 -1.14 -18.74
C LYS A 60 -0.35 -0.01 -18.51
N GLY A 61 -0.15 1.13 -19.14
CA GLY A 61 -0.94 2.35 -18.95
C GLY A 61 -0.51 3.21 -17.76
N GLU A 62 0.52 2.78 -17.01
CA GLU A 62 1.10 3.48 -15.87
C GLU A 62 2.64 3.50 -15.99
N GLU A 63 3.15 3.69 -17.21
CA GLU A 63 4.55 3.49 -17.56
C GLU A 63 5.51 4.41 -16.79
N ASP A 64 5.08 5.63 -16.47
CA ASP A 64 5.89 6.63 -15.74
C ASP A 64 5.55 6.73 -14.24
N ILE A 65 4.62 5.89 -13.76
CA ILE A 65 4.17 5.92 -12.37
C ILE A 65 5.00 4.93 -11.54
N PRO A 66 5.56 5.36 -10.39
CA PRO A 66 6.17 4.43 -9.45
C PRO A 66 5.12 3.53 -8.77
N HIS A 67 5.42 2.25 -8.66
CA HIS A 67 4.65 1.29 -7.86
C HIS A 67 5.52 0.73 -6.75
N HIS A 68 5.16 0.99 -5.49
CA HIS A 68 5.76 0.31 -4.34
C HIS A 68 5.00 -0.97 -4.02
N TYR A 69 5.74 -2.06 -3.83
CA TYR A 69 5.21 -3.36 -3.43
C TYR A 69 5.56 -3.63 -1.97
N PHE A 70 4.56 -3.96 -1.18
CA PHE A 70 4.66 -3.96 0.27
C PHE A 70 4.85 -5.37 0.83
N THR A 71 5.59 -5.44 1.91
CA THR A 71 5.61 -6.60 2.82
C THR A 71 4.65 -6.40 3.99
N ASP A 72 4.20 -7.49 4.61
CA ASP A 72 3.43 -7.44 5.88
C ASP A 72 4.14 -6.60 6.95
N LYS A 73 5.48 -6.66 7.00
CA LYS A 73 6.29 -5.91 7.96
C LYS A 73 6.21 -4.41 7.72
N GLU A 74 6.35 -3.97 6.47
CA GLU A 74 6.23 -2.55 6.10
C GLU A 74 4.83 -2.03 6.44
N ILE A 75 3.76 -2.77 6.11
CA ILE A 75 2.39 -2.38 6.45
C ILE A 75 2.23 -2.23 7.98
N LYS A 76 2.67 -3.22 8.76
CA LYS A 76 2.62 -3.14 10.24
C LYS A 76 3.40 -1.95 10.79
N THR A 77 4.55 -1.62 10.20
CA THR A 77 5.35 -0.46 10.61
C THR A 77 4.67 0.86 10.27
N LEU A 78 4.11 1.01 9.06
CA LEU A 78 3.40 2.21 8.61
C LEU A 78 2.20 2.54 9.50
N PHE A 79 1.46 1.52 9.93
CA PHE A 79 0.28 1.67 10.79
C PHE A 79 0.56 1.47 12.28
N SER A 80 1.82 1.51 12.71
CA SER A 80 2.23 1.27 14.12
C SER A 80 1.60 2.24 15.14
N LYS A 81 1.13 3.42 14.71
CA LYS A 81 0.43 4.39 15.55
C LYS A 81 -1.06 4.09 15.76
N PHE A 82 -1.64 3.15 15.01
CA PHE A 82 -3.04 2.77 15.11
C PHE A 82 -3.24 1.69 16.17
N LYS A 83 -4.39 1.74 16.85
CA LYS A 83 -4.71 0.83 17.96
C LYS A 83 -4.90 -0.62 17.49
N ARG A 84 -5.50 -0.81 16.32
CA ARG A 84 -5.79 -2.13 15.76
C ARG A 84 -5.50 -2.13 14.26
N ILE A 85 -4.90 -3.22 13.79
CA ILE A 85 -4.71 -3.50 12.38
C ILE A 85 -5.19 -4.92 12.06
N LYS A 86 -5.98 -5.05 10.99
CA LYS A 86 -6.33 -6.32 10.36
C LYS A 86 -5.78 -6.29 8.93
N ILE A 87 -4.89 -7.22 8.61
CA ILE A 87 -4.32 -7.41 7.28
C ILE A 87 -4.87 -8.74 6.74
N THR A 88 -5.49 -8.72 5.58
CA THR A 88 -6.03 -9.91 4.92
C THR A 88 -5.36 -10.05 3.55
N PRO A 89 -4.58 -11.11 3.30
CA PRO A 89 -4.08 -11.40 1.96
C PRO A 89 -5.26 -11.58 1.01
N THR A 90 -5.22 -10.91 -0.13
CA THR A 90 -6.30 -10.94 -1.12
C THR A 90 -5.76 -11.17 -2.51
N ARG A 91 -6.60 -11.75 -3.37
CA ARG A 91 -6.32 -11.92 -4.79
C ARG A 91 -7.48 -11.30 -5.57
N TYR A 92 -7.22 -10.20 -6.26
CA TYR A 92 -8.21 -9.65 -7.18
C TYR A 92 -8.32 -10.58 -8.40
N PHE A 93 -9.55 -10.73 -8.92
CA PHE A 93 -9.86 -11.65 -10.01
C PHE A 93 -8.87 -11.45 -11.18
N ASN A 94 -8.01 -12.46 -11.40
CA ASN A 94 -6.90 -12.54 -12.37
C ASN A 94 -5.50 -12.00 -11.97
N LYS A 95 -4.99 -12.55 -10.86
CA LYS A 95 -3.54 -12.72 -10.54
C LYS A 95 -2.83 -11.49 -9.95
N ILE A 96 -3.55 -10.60 -9.27
CA ILE A 96 -2.91 -9.53 -8.48
C ILE A 96 -2.92 -9.95 -7.01
N GLU A 97 -1.75 -10.06 -6.38
CA GLU A 97 -1.64 -10.35 -4.94
C GLU A 97 -1.51 -9.05 -4.16
N ALA A 98 -2.42 -8.85 -3.22
CA ALA A 98 -2.50 -7.63 -2.44
C ALA A 98 -2.86 -7.94 -0.98
N TYR A 99 -2.97 -6.89 -0.20
CA TYR A 99 -3.46 -6.91 1.17
C TYR A 99 -4.64 -5.96 1.31
N ASP A 100 -5.75 -6.46 1.82
CA ASP A 100 -6.81 -5.60 2.34
C ASP A 100 -6.48 -5.25 3.79
N VAL A 101 -6.50 -3.96 4.12
CA VAL A 101 -6.10 -3.43 5.43
C VAL A 101 -7.22 -2.60 6.05
N GLU A 102 -7.64 -3.01 7.25
CA GLU A 102 -8.54 -2.25 8.10
C GLU A 102 -7.80 -1.83 9.38
N VAL A 103 -7.81 -0.53 9.71
CA VAL A 103 -7.20 -0.01 10.94
C VAL A 103 -8.11 0.92 11.72
N ILE A 104 -7.96 0.93 13.04
CA ILE A 104 -8.69 1.80 13.97
C ILE A 104 -7.71 2.72 14.70
N LYS A 105 -7.98 4.03 14.69
CA LYS A 105 -7.24 5.02 15.49
C LYS A 105 -7.65 4.97 16.96
#